data_AF-A0A9J9FU01-F1
#
_entry.id   AF-A0A9J9FU01-F1
#
_cell.length_a   1.000
_cell.length_b   1.000
_cell.length_c   1.000
_cell.angle_alpha   90.00
_cell.angle_beta   90.00
_cell.angle_gamma   90.00
#
_symmetry.space_group_name_H-M   'P 1'
#
loop_
_entity.id
_entity.type
_entity.pdbx_description
1 polymer ?
#
loop_
_entity_poly.entity_id
_entity_poly.type
_entity_poly.pdbx_seq_one_letter_code
_entity_poly.pdbx_strand_id
1 'polypeptide(L)'
;MKSKQSIEAFARYHRSKEALAELTQIGAAAFGLLRQNVSGLNGGKLLGEFVHACQVPHWSPGKNFTDPVAKTTRIEELFCWHILVQQVSAFDLFTTSIASDLARFSASARETLPELAHDHALLKLSPQARWVSTSCCGDIENKFGDLRNRMDDLKRMVGWQPSTKLAKIRPLLELTRMARNRVVHSDGQVGSELEEFSDSKEVSEAHGYFSKQYTKASPPTLPRWKRGHALVVPPALAIFFGAVLYEFARELNIYASAKLTPKEFVEMAFFYSCVVDTHPGRTIRMNDTEGRIRNYLSERYLFGDANAVNDVQVFLKDPIAGEHGKKVIESTLWKVALSRHAELVKYEKANLPPNPPNKPKRARRSAADTTQPKP
;
A
#
# COMPACT_ATOMS: atom_id res chain seq x y z
N MET A 1 -3.31 21.08 -16.66
CA MET A 1 -3.09 19.66 -16.31
C MET A 1 -4.20 19.24 -15.36
N LYS A 2 -5.02 18.22 -15.68
CA LYS A 2 -5.98 17.67 -14.70
C LYS A 2 -5.16 17.00 -13.59
N SER A 3 -5.28 17.45 -12.35
CA SER A 3 -4.66 16.75 -11.22
C SER A 3 -5.19 15.31 -11.22
N LYS A 4 -4.26 14.34 -11.26
CA LYS A 4 -4.66 12.93 -11.24
C LYS A 4 -5.09 12.61 -9.82
N GLN A 5 -6.39 12.62 -9.57
CA GLN A 5 -6.97 12.17 -8.31
C GLN A 5 -6.55 10.71 -8.08
N SER A 6 -6.22 10.38 -6.83
CA SER A 6 -5.94 9.00 -6.42
C SER A 6 -6.68 8.65 -5.13
N ILE A 7 -6.94 7.37 -4.94
CA ILE A 7 -7.54 6.82 -3.71
C ILE A 7 -6.46 6.47 -2.69
N GLU A 8 -6.84 6.29 -1.42
CA GLU A 8 -5.90 5.91 -0.36
C GLU A 8 -5.21 4.58 -0.65
N ALA A 9 -5.95 3.57 -1.11
CA ALA A 9 -5.38 2.29 -1.49
C ALA A 9 -4.22 2.43 -2.50
N PHE A 10 -4.38 3.27 -3.52
CA PHE A 10 -3.37 3.47 -4.56
C PHE A 10 -2.15 4.22 -4.04
N ALA A 11 -2.34 5.24 -3.20
CA ALA A 11 -1.23 5.99 -2.60
C ALA A 11 -0.37 5.09 -1.68
N ARG A 12 -0.99 4.17 -0.92
CA ARG A 12 -0.25 3.16 -0.15
C ARG A 12 0.49 2.18 -1.05
N TYR A 13 -0.17 1.67 -2.10
CA TYR A 13 0.42 0.75 -3.06
C TYR A 13 1.63 1.37 -3.77
N HIS A 14 1.50 2.60 -4.27
CA HIS A 14 2.55 3.31 -4.99
C HIS A 14 3.82 3.43 -4.14
N ARG A 15 3.69 3.88 -2.89
CA ARG A 15 4.81 3.98 -1.95
C ARG A 15 5.46 2.63 -1.66
N SER A 16 4.65 1.60 -1.43
CA SER A 16 5.16 0.25 -1.21
C SER A 16 5.95 -0.23 -2.43
N LYS A 17 5.41 -0.04 -3.64
CA LYS A 17 6.06 -0.42 -4.90
C LYS A 17 7.37 0.35 -5.13
N GLU A 18 7.40 1.66 -4.85
CA GLU A 18 8.60 2.50 -4.97
C GLU A 18 9.68 2.05 -3.98
N ALA A 19 9.32 1.90 -2.71
CA ALA A 19 10.23 1.42 -1.67
C ALA A 19 10.79 0.03 -2.02
N LEU A 20 9.94 -0.89 -2.49
CA LEU A 20 10.37 -2.22 -2.92
C LEU A 20 11.31 -2.17 -4.13
N ALA A 21 11.07 -1.29 -5.10
CA ALA A 21 11.95 -1.13 -6.25
C ALA A 21 13.33 -0.57 -5.85
N GLU A 22 13.36 0.45 -4.99
CA GLU A 22 14.58 1.03 -4.43
C GLU A 22 15.36 -0.01 -3.61
N LEU A 23 14.69 -0.71 -2.70
CA LEU A 23 15.26 -1.81 -1.93
C LEU A 23 15.86 -2.88 -2.85
N THR A 24 15.18 -3.20 -3.95
CA THR A 24 15.67 -4.19 -4.92
C THR A 24 16.96 -3.73 -5.60
N GLN A 25 17.04 -2.46 -5.98
CA GLN A 25 18.23 -1.89 -6.62
C GLN A 25 19.42 -1.84 -5.65
N ILE A 26 19.21 -1.33 -4.44
CA ILE A 26 20.24 -1.26 -3.40
C ILE A 26 20.71 -2.67 -3.02
N GLY A 27 19.76 -3.59 -2.80
CA GLY A 27 20.04 -4.98 -2.48
C GLY A 27 20.84 -5.67 -3.57
N ALA A 28 20.44 -5.53 -4.84
CA ALA A 28 21.16 -6.10 -5.98
C ALA A 28 22.60 -5.56 -6.09
N ALA A 29 22.81 -4.25 -5.88
CA ALA A 29 24.14 -3.66 -5.86
C ALA A 29 24.98 -4.21 -4.70
N ALA A 30 24.40 -4.30 -3.50
CA ALA A 30 25.06 -4.83 -2.31
C ALA A 30 25.45 -6.31 -2.48
N PHE A 31 24.55 -7.16 -2.99
CA PHE A 31 24.86 -8.57 -3.27
C PHE A 31 25.87 -8.72 -4.41
N GLY A 32 25.82 -7.87 -5.43
CA GLY A 32 26.82 -7.83 -6.50
C GLY A 32 28.23 -7.55 -5.96
N LEU A 33 28.36 -6.53 -5.10
CA LEU A 33 29.61 -6.20 -4.42
C LEU A 33 30.04 -7.32 -3.48
N LEU A 34 29.13 -7.87 -2.67
CA LEU A 34 29.42 -8.97 -1.77
C LEU A 34 29.96 -10.17 -2.54
N ARG A 35 29.29 -10.56 -3.63
CA ARG A 35 29.68 -11.67 -4.52
C ARG A 35 31.11 -11.52 -5.07
N GLN A 36 31.47 -10.32 -5.53
CA GLN A 36 32.82 -10.02 -6.03
C GLN A 36 33.90 -10.14 -4.95
N ASN A 37 33.55 -9.86 -3.70
CA ASN A 37 34.49 -9.89 -2.58
C ASN A 37 34.57 -11.28 -1.92
N VAL A 38 33.48 -12.07 -1.94
CA VAL A 38 33.48 -13.43 -1.37
C VAL A 38 34.18 -14.47 -2.26
N SER A 39 34.55 -14.13 -3.49
CA SER A 39 35.40 -14.99 -4.33
C SER A 39 36.89 -14.95 -3.96
N GLY A 40 37.29 -14.09 -3.02
CA GLY A 40 38.67 -14.02 -2.51
C GLY A 40 38.96 -15.02 -1.37
N LEU A 41 40.23 -15.13 -0.99
CA LEU A 41 40.74 -16.03 0.07
C LEU A 41 39.98 -15.92 1.42
N ASN A 42 39.36 -14.78 1.72
CA ASN A 42 38.63 -14.50 2.97
C ASN A 42 37.10 -14.51 2.83
N GLY A 43 36.55 -15.02 1.73
CA GLY A 43 35.14 -14.88 1.41
C GLY A 43 34.16 -15.47 2.41
N GLY A 44 34.50 -16.61 3.01
CA GLY A 44 33.71 -17.22 4.08
C GLY A 44 33.56 -16.32 5.30
N LYS A 45 34.65 -15.65 5.71
CA LYS A 45 34.67 -14.72 6.85
C LYS A 45 33.89 -13.44 6.54
N LEU A 46 34.08 -12.87 5.34
CA LEU A 46 33.37 -11.67 4.90
C LEU A 46 31.84 -11.88 4.89
N LEU A 47 31.38 -13.03 4.40
CA LEU A 47 29.96 -13.40 4.44
C LEU A 47 29.46 -13.59 5.88
N GLY A 48 30.29 -14.18 6.77
CA GLY A 48 30.01 -14.31 8.19
C GLY A 48 29.81 -12.95 8.89
N GLU A 49 30.69 -11.98 8.64
CA GLU A 49 30.58 -10.61 9.17
C GLU A 49 29.35 -9.88 8.63
N PHE A 50 29.05 -10.01 7.33
CA PHE A 50 27.85 -9.42 6.74
C PHE A 50 26.57 -9.93 7.44
N VAL A 51 26.44 -11.24 7.63
CA VAL A 51 25.24 -11.77 8.27
C VAL A 51 25.19 -11.45 9.77
N HIS A 52 26.33 -11.35 10.44
CA HIS A 52 26.39 -10.84 11.80
C HIS A 52 25.89 -9.38 11.87
N ALA A 53 26.31 -8.51 10.96
CA ALA A 53 25.85 -7.12 10.87
C ALA A 53 24.33 -7.03 10.60
N CYS A 54 23.77 -7.98 9.85
CA CYS A 54 22.33 -8.11 9.65
C CYS A 54 21.55 -8.69 10.85
N GLN A 55 22.22 -9.00 11.97
CA GLN A 55 21.62 -9.50 13.22
C GLN A 55 20.74 -10.75 13.02
N VAL A 56 21.14 -11.68 12.15
CA VAL A 56 20.33 -12.88 11.88
C VAL A 56 20.32 -13.80 13.13
N PRO A 57 19.15 -14.15 13.72
CA PRO A 57 19.01 -14.74 15.06
C PRO A 57 19.71 -16.08 15.35
N HIS A 58 20.34 -16.71 14.36
CA HIS A 58 20.94 -18.06 14.48
C HIS A 58 22.37 -18.13 13.94
N TRP A 59 23.00 -16.99 13.66
CA TRP A 59 24.31 -16.93 13.02
C TRP A 59 25.29 -16.26 13.98
N SER A 60 26.30 -17.02 14.41
CA SER A 60 27.36 -16.51 15.29
C SER A 60 28.39 -15.71 14.50
N PRO A 61 29.05 -14.71 15.11
CA PRO A 61 30.22 -14.05 14.54
C PRO A 61 31.27 -15.08 14.11
N GLY A 62 31.89 -14.88 12.94
CA GLY A 62 32.97 -15.75 12.44
C GLY A 62 32.53 -17.09 11.83
N LYS A 63 31.24 -17.28 11.50
CA LYS A 63 30.78 -18.48 10.78
C LYS A 63 31.42 -18.53 9.38
N ASN A 64 32.25 -19.55 9.13
CA ASN A 64 32.84 -19.81 7.82
C ASN A 64 31.89 -20.64 6.95
N PHE A 65 31.61 -20.15 5.75
CA PHE A 65 30.84 -20.87 4.74
C PHE A 65 31.78 -21.64 3.82
N THR A 66 31.50 -22.93 3.62
CA THR A 66 32.26 -23.82 2.71
C THR A 66 32.18 -23.38 1.25
N ASP A 67 31.03 -22.81 0.84
CA ASP A 67 30.85 -22.21 -0.49
C ASP A 67 30.18 -20.83 -0.34
N PRO A 68 30.97 -19.77 -0.08
CA PRO A 68 30.42 -18.44 0.17
C PRO A 68 29.86 -17.80 -1.11
N VAL A 69 30.34 -18.21 -2.29
CA VAL A 69 29.83 -17.71 -3.58
C VAL A 69 28.43 -18.26 -3.83
N ALA A 70 28.25 -19.58 -3.83
CA ALA A 70 26.93 -20.17 -4.03
C ALA A 70 25.94 -19.77 -2.94
N LYS A 71 26.41 -19.60 -1.69
CA LYS A 71 25.58 -19.11 -0.60
C LYS A 71 25.11 -17.67 -0.83
N THR A 72 25.99 -16.79 -1.29
CA THR A 72 25.66 -15.40 -1.61
C THR A 72 24.66 -15.32 -2.77
N THR A 73 24.89 -16.09 -3.84
CA THR A 73 23.93 -16.21 -4.95
C THR A 73 22.57 -16.68 -4.47
N ARG A 74 22.53 -17.69 -3.59
CA ARG A 74 21.27 -18.17 -3.04
C ARG A 74 20.55 -17.12 -2.19
N ILE A 75 21.28 -16.32 -1.43
CA ILE A 75 20.68 -15.22 -0.65
C ILE A 75 20.10 -14.15 -1.57
N GLU A 76 20.82 -13.78 -2.64
CA GLU A 76 20.33 -12.83 -3.66
C GLU A 76 19.04 -13.32 -4.35
N GLU A 77 18.98 -14.60 -4.70
CA GLU A 77 17.77 -15.24 -5.26
C GLU A 77 16.60 -15.17 -4.27
N LEU A 78 16.82 -15.56 -3.01
CA LEU A 78 15.80 -15.52 -1.97
C LEU A 78 15.31 -14.08 -1.70
N PHE A 79 16.20 -13.11 -1.77
CA PHE A 79 15.85 -11.70 -1.70
C PHE A 79 14.92 -11.29 -2.86
N CYS A 80 15.25 -11.65 -4.10
CA CYS A 80 14.41 -11.35 -5.26
C CYS A 80 13.06 -12.07 -5.20
N TRP A 81 13.02 -13.31 -4.70
CA TRP A 81 11.79 -14.05 -4.42
C TRP A 81 10.94 -13.31 -3.39
N HIS A 82 11.54 -12.84 -2.29
CA HIS A 82 10.84 -12.05 -1.28
C HIS A 82 10.23 -10.79 -1.89
N ILE A 83 10.98 -10.04 -2.69
CA ILE A 83 10.48 -8.85 -3.39
C ILE A 83 9.30 -9.20 -4.31
N LEU A 84 9.42 -10.25 -5.13
CA LEU A 84 8.33 -10.68 -6.01
C LEU A 84 7.05 -10.97 -5.21
N VAL A 85 7.17 -11.71 -4.12
CA VAL A 85 6.05 -12.01 -3.22
C VAL A 85 5.47 -10.73 -2.64
N GLN A 86 6.29 -9.79 -2.17
CA GLN A 86 5.83 -8.53 -1.60
C GLN A 86 5.13 -7.63 -2.63
N GLN A 87 5.66 -7.51 -3.85
CA GLN A 87 5.04 -6.73 -4.93
C GLN A 87 3.65 -7.26 -5.29
N VAL A 88 3.53 -8.58 -5.41
CA VAL A 88 2.26 -9.24 -5.71
C VAL A 88 1.28 -9.11 -4.55
N SER A 89 1.73 -9.30 -3.31
CA SER A 89 0.89 -9.12 -2.11
C SER A 89 0.44 -7.66 -1.94
N ALA A 90 1.30 -6.69 -2.24
CA ALA A 90 0.94 -5.27 -2.22
C ALA A 90 -0.12 -4.95 -3.28
N PHE A 91 0.00 -5.53 -4.48
CA PHE A 91 -1.02 -5.40 -5.53
C PHE A 91 -2.35 -6.05 -5.13
N ASP A 92 -2.29 -7.24 -4.52
CA ASP A 92 -3.47 -7.94 -4.01
C ASP A 92 -4.20 -7.07 -2.96
N LEU A 93 -3.48 -6.63 -1.93
CA LEU A 93 -4.01 -5.74 -0.90
C LEU A 93 -4.57 -4.43 -1.48
N PHE A 94 -3.92 -3.88 -2.50
CA PHE A 94 -4.43 -2.72 -3.22
C PHE A 94 -5.78 -2.99 -3.88
N THR A 95 -5.89 -4.10 -4.61
CA THR A 95 -7.12 -4.48 -5.32
C THR A 95 -8.28 -4.85 -4.40
N THR A 96 -8.03 -5.34 -3.17
CA THR A 96 -9.08 -5.49 -2.17
C THR A 96 -9.44 -4.14 -1.55
N SER A 97 -8.43 -3.33 -1.20
CA SER A 97 -8.63 -2.02 -0.56
C SER A 97 -9.39 -1.04 -1.45
N ILE A 98 -9.25 -1.11 -2.79
CA ILE A 98 -10.02 -0.25 -3.70
C ILE A 98 -11.52 -0.55 -3.67
N ALA A 99 -11.91 -1.81 -3.52
CA ALA A 99 -13.32 -2.17 -3.38
C ALA A 99 -13.87 -1.67 -2.03
N SER A 100 -13.07 -1.79 -0.97
CA SER A 100 -13.38 -1.21 0.35
C SER A 100 -13.54 0.31 0.26
N ASP A 101 -12.62 1.02 -0.42
CA ASP A 101 -12.70 2.47 -0.65
C ASP A 101 -13.96 2.85 -1.45
N LEU A 102 -14.29 2.12 -2.52
CA LEU A 102 -15.49 2.39 -3.31
C LEU A 102 -16.77 2.12 -2.53
N ALA A 103 -16.84 0.99 -1.83
CA ALA A 103 -17.99 0.67 -1.00
C ALA A 103 -18.15 1.63 0.17
N ARG A 104 -17.05 2.15 0.70
CA ARG A 104 -17.06 3.10 1.82
C ARG A 104 -17.46 4.50 1.36
N PHE A 105 -16.93 4.98 0.23
CA PHE A 105 -17.05 6.40 -0.11
C PHE A 105 -17.90 6.71 -1.33
N SER A 106 -18.15 5.77 -2.25
CA SER A 106 -18.95 6.04 -3.44
C SER A 106 -20.40 5.58 -3.26
N ALA A 107 -21.31 6.55 -3.12
CA ALA A 107 -22.75 6.28 -3.07
C ALA A 107 -23.24 5.63 -4.38
N SER A 108 -22.79 6.16 -5.52
CA SER A 108 -23.12 5.61 -6.84
C SER A 108 -22.63 4.17 -7.00
N ALA A 109 -21.44 3.83 -6.49
CA ALA A 109 -20.94 2.46 -6.53
C ALA A 109 -21.83 1.52 -5.71
N ARG A 110 -22.27 1.92 -4.51
CA ARG A 110 -23.20 1.11 -3.69
C ARG A 110 -24.57 0.93 -4.34
N GLU A 111 -25.05 1.92 -5.08
CA GLU A 111 -26.35 1.86 -5.78
C GLU A 111 -26.29 0.99 -7.05
N THR A 112 -25.17 1.04 -7.77
CA THR A 112 -25.06 0.42 -9.11
C THR A 112 -24.37 -0.93 -9.11
N LEU A 113 -23.61 -1.28 -8.06
CA LEU A 113 -22.87 -2.52 -7.95
C LEU A 113 -23.45 -3.38 -6.82
N PRO A 114 -24.17 -4.48 -7.14
CA PRO A 114 -24.84 -5.31 -6.14
C PRO A 114 -23.91 -5.83 -5.04
N GLU A 115 -22.66 -6.12 -5.38
CA GLU A 115 -21.68 -6.65 -4.41
C GLU A 115 -21.23 -5.63 -3.36
N LEU A 116 -21.37 -4.34 -3.65
CA LEU A 116 -21.03 -3.25 -2.76
C LEU A 116 -22.27 -2.68 -2.04
N ALA A 117 -23.48 -3.13 -2.39
CA ALA A 117 -24.72 -2.66 -1.78
C ALA A 117 -24.81 -3.18 -0.32
N HIS A 118 -24.89 -2.25 0.63
CA HIS A 118 -25.07 -2.54 2.05
C HIS A 118 -25.63 -1.30 2.77
N ASP A 119 -26.21 -1.50 3.95
CA ASP A 119 -26.53 -0.39 4.83
C ASP A 119 -25.23 0.25 5.32
N HIS A 120 -25.03 1.52 4.97
CA HIS A 120 -23.74 2.16 5.04
C HIS A 120 -23.76 3.35 5.99
N ALA A 121 -22.88 3.29 6.99
CA ALA A 121 -22.51 4.43 7.82
C ALA A 121 -20.99 4.46 7.95
N LEU A 122 -20.34 5.61 7.78
CA LEU A 122 -18.88 5.72 7.92
C LEU A 122 -18.43 5.59 9.38
N LEU A 123 -19.17 6.23 10.27
CA LEU A 123 -18.91 6.28 11.70
C LEU A 123 -20.18 5.89 12.45
N LYS A 124 -20.00 5.20 13.58
CA LYS A 124 -21.07 4.97 14.55
C LYS A 124 -20.63 5.38 15.93
N LEU A 125 -21.59 5.76 16.77
CA LEU A 125 -21.33 5.96 18.18
C LEU A 125 -21.22 4.60 18.86
N SER A 126 -20.11 4.35 19.55
CA SER A 126 -19.93 3.15 20.38
C SER A 126 -20.79 3.24 21.65
N PRO A 127 -21.05 2.11 22.34
CA PRO A 127 -21.72 2.12 23.64
C PRO A 127 -21.04 3.01 24.69
N GLN A 128 -19.74 3.32 24.51
CA GLN A 128 -18.96 4.22 25.37
C GLN A 128 -19.01 5.68 24.89
N ALA A 129 -19.98 6.05 24.05
CA ALA A 129 -20.15 7.37 23.46
C ALA A 129 -18.92 7.88 22.67
N ARG A 130 -18.19 6.96 22.02
CA ARG A 130 -17.05 7.31 21.16
C ARG A 130 -17.40 7.08 19.70
N TRP A 131 -17.06 8.01 18.83
CA TRP A 131 -17.14 7.76 17.39
C TRP A 131 -16.10 6.72 16.98
N VAL A 132 -16.55 5.62 16.39
CA VAL A 132 -15.69 4.54 15.88
C VAL A 132 -16.01 4.29 14.41
N SER A 133 -15.00 3.82 13.66
CA SER A 133 -15.21 3.33 12.30
C SER A 133 -16.22 2.19 12.34
N THR A 134 -17.18 2.21 11.43
CA THR A 134 -17.99 1.02 11.20
C THR A 134 -17.14 -0.03 10.50
N SER A 135 -17.46 -1.30 10.73
CA SER A 135 -16.84 -2.45 10.05
C SER A 135 -17.60 -2.87 8.80
N CYS A 136 -18.67 -2.16 8.41
CA CYS A 136 -19.61 -2.60 7.37
C CYS A 136 -18.94 -2.80 6.00
N CYS A 137 -17.87 -2.06 5.70
CA CYS A 137 -17.11 -2.23 4.46
C CYS A 137 -15.96 -3.26 4.59
N GLY A 138 -15.64 -3.73 5.80
CA GLY A 138 -14.56 -4.71 6.02
C GLY A 138 -14.91 -6.09 5.46
N ASP A 139 -16.19 -6.46 5.49
CA ASP A 139 -16.67 -7.74 4.94
C ASP A 139 -16.52 -7.82 3.41
N ILE A 140 -16.37 -6.67 2.74
CA ILE A 140 -16.21 -6.59 1.28
C ILE A 140 -14.80 -7.02 0.86
N GLU A 141 -13.79 -6.79 1.69
CA GLU A 141 -12.42 -7.25 1.43
C GLU A 141 -12.35 -8.78 1.40
N ASN A 142 -13.15 -9.45 2.24
CA ASN A 142 -13.21 -10.91 2.35
C ASN A 142 -13.95 -11.59 1.19
N LYS A 143 -14.62 -10.83 0.31
CA LYS A 143 -15.32 -11.38 -0.86
C LYS A 143 -14.42 -11.66 -2.06
N PHE A 144 -13.20 -11.10 -2.06
CA PHE A 144 -12.22 -11.38 -3.10
C PHE A 144 -11.69 -12.80 -2.95
N GLY A 145 -11.67 -13.54 -4.06
CA GLY A 145 -11.05 -14.84 -4.12
C GLY A 145 -9.54 -14.74 -4.33
N ASP A 146 -8.95 -15.89 -4.66
CA ASP A 146 -7.53 -16.00 -4.95
C ASP A 146 -7.10 -15.08 -6.11
N LEU A 147 -5.82 -14.72 -6.11
CA LEU A 147 -5.22 -13.85 -7.13
C LEU A 147 -5.45 -14.32 -8.58
N ARG A 148 -5.67 -15.63 -8.80
CA ARG A 148 -6.00 -16.21 -10.11
C ARG A 148 -7.29 -15.62 -10.70
N ASN A 149 -8.31 -15.40 -9.86
CA ASN A 149 -9.61 -14.90 -10.28
C ASN A 149 -9.70 -13.37 -10.13
N ARG A 150 -8.59 -12.70 -9.78
CA ARG A 150 -8.63 -11.30 -9.36
C ARG A 150 -9.21 -10.35 -10.40
N MET A 151 -8.94 -10.58 -11.68
CA MET A 151 -9.48 -9.74 -12.75
C MET A 151 -11.00 -9.91 -12.89
N ASP A 152 -11.49 -11.13 -12.72
CA ASP A 152 -12.93 -11.43 -12.79
C ASP A 152 -13.63 -10.92 -11.53
N ASP A 153 -12.98 -11.03 -10.37
CA ASP A 153 -13.44 -10.42 -9.12
C ASP A 153 -13.52 -8.90 -9.24
N LEU A 154 -12.51 -8.23 -9.81
CA LEU A 154 -12.57 -6.78 -10.04
C LEU A 154 -13.72 -6.39 -10.97
N LYS A 155 -13.97 -7.16 -12.03
CA LYS A 155 -15.12 -6.95 -12.90
C LYS A 155 -16.44 -7.11 -12.15
N ARG A 156 -16.57 -8.17 -11.35
CA ARG A 156 -17.79 -8.47 -10.58
C ARG A 156 -18.03 -7.47 -9.44
N MET A 157 -17.00 -7.17 -8.65
CA MET A 157 -17.06 -6.39 -7.43
C MET A 157 -17.11 -4.88 -7.70
N VAL A 158 -16.26 -4.39 -8.62
CA VAL A 158 -16.11 -2.95 -8.84
C VAL A 158 -16.54 -2.51 -10.25
N GLY A 159 -16.98 -3.44 -11.11
CA GLY A 159 -17.41 -3.14 -12.47
C GLY A 159 -16.25 -2.80 -13.42
N TRP A 160 -15.00 -3.00 -13.01
CA TRP A 160 -13.84 -2.61 -13.80
C TRP A 160 -13.44 -3.67 -14.82
N GLN A 161 -13.07 -3.23 -16.02
CA GLN A 161 -12.42 -4.08 -17.02
C GLN A 161 -11.18 -3.37 -17.57
N PRO A 162 -10.11 -4.12 -17.87
CA PRO A 162 -8.92 -3.55 -18.47
C PRO A 162 -9.24 -2.98 -19.86
N SER A 163 -8.65 -1.83 -20.17
CA SER A 163 -8.68 -1.23 -21.49
C SER A 163 -8.10 -2.16 -22.55
N THR A 164 -8.39 -1.88 -23.82
CA THR A 164 -7.83 -2.67 -24.94
C THR A 164 -6.30 -2.69 -24.96
N LYS A 165 -5.64 -1.66 -24.39
CA LYS A 165 -4.18 -1.61 -24.25
C LYS A 165 -3.71 -2.50 -23.11
N LEU A 166 -4.34 -2.39 -21.94
CA LEU A 166 -3.96 -3.15 -20.76
C LEU A 166 -4.28 -4.65 -20.91
N ALA A 167 -5.37 -4.98 -21.60
CA ALA A 167 -5.73 -6.35 -21.94
C ALA A 167 -4.63 -7.07 -22.74
N LYS A 168 -3.90 -6.35 -23.61
CA LYS A 168 -2.78 -6.91 -24.40
C LYS A 168 -1.57 -7.29 -23.54
N ILE A 169 -1.44 -6.74 -22.34
CA ILE A 169 -0.37 -7.10 -21.40
C ILE A 169 -0.83 -8.03 -20.28
N ARG A 170 -2.08 -8.51 -20.31
CA ARG A 170 -2.62 -9.48 -19.35
C ARG A 170 -1.76 -10.75 -19.21
N PRO A 171 -1.17 -11.32 -20.28
CA PRO A 171 -0.28 -12.48 -20.13
C PRO A 171 0.92 -12.22 -19.20
N LEU A 172 1.43 -10.99 -19.12
CA LEU A 172 2.54 -10.65 -18.21
C LEU A 172 2.10 -10.57 -16.74
N LEU A 173 0.87 -10.12 -16.48
CA LEU A 173 0.27 -10.18 -15.14
C LEU A 173 0.15 -11.64 -14.68
N GLU A 174 -0.31 -12.51 -15.58
CA GLU A 174 -0.47 -13.93 -15.31
C GLU A 174 0.87 -14.62 -15.08
N LEU A 175 1.88 -14.31 -15.90
CA LEU A 175 3.24 -14.82 -15.73
C LEU A 175 3.82 -14.43 -14.37
N THR A 176 3.61 -13.18 -13.95
CA THR A 176 4.02 -12.66 -12.65
C THR A 176 3.37 -13.45 -11.51
N ARG A 177 2.06 -13.70 -11.62
CA ARG A 177 1.28 -14.49 -10.66
C ARG A 177 1.80 -15.91 -10.56
N MET A 178 1.99 -16.59 -11.70
CA MET A 178 2.46 -17.97 -11.72
C MET A 178 3.86 -18.09 -11.12
N ALA A 179 4.78 -17.18 -11.45
CA ALA A 179 6.11 -17.13 -10.85
C ALA A 179 6.04 -16.98 -9.32
N ARG A 180 5.22 -16.05 -8.81
CA ARG A 180 4.99 -15.90 -7.36
C ARG A 180 4.44 -17.16 -6.73
N ASN A 181 3.48 -17.82 -7.37
CA ASN A 181 2.89 -19.05 -6.83
C ASN A 181 3.90 -20.20 -6.71
N ARG A 182 4.85 -20.30 -7.64
CA ARG A 182 5.94 -21.29 -7.52
C ARG A 182 6.86 -20.99 -6.33
N VAL A 183 7.16 -19.71 -6.07
CA VAL A 183 7.92 -19.29 -4.87
C VAL A 183 7.20 -19.70 -3.58
N VAL A 184 5.89 -19.45 -3.49
CA VAL A 184 5.15 -19.63 -2.23
C VAL A 184 4.75 -21.09 -1.97
N HIS A 185 4.47 -21.88 -3.01
CA HIS A 185 3.84 -23.20 -2.85
C HIS A 185 4.66 -24.39 -3.38
N SER A 186 5.85 -24.17 -3.94
CA SER A 186 6.63 -25.26 -4.56
C SER A 186 8.14 -25.08 -4.40
N ASP A 187 8.57 -24.51 -3.27
CA ASP A 187 9.97 -24.22 -2.95
C ASP A 187 10.72 -23.45 -4.05
N GLY A 188 9.98 -22.71 -4.87
CA GLY A 188 10.51 -22.01 -6.04
C GLY A 188 11.02 -22.92 -7.15
N GLN A 189 10.54 -24.16 -7.30
CA GLN A 189 10.82 -24.98 -8.49
C GLN A 189 9.89 -24.59 -9.64
N VAL A 190 10.30 -24.73 -10.90
CA VAL A 190 9.46 -24.49 -12.08
C VAL A 190 8.57 -25.70 -12.36
N GLY A 191 7.26 -25.47 -12.57
CA GLY A 191 6.29 -26.49 -12.97
C GLY A 191 6.04 -26.47 -14.49
N SER A 192 5.36 -27.51 -15.02
CA SER A 192 5.06 -27.62 -16.46
C SER A 192 4.24 -26.44 -16.98
N GLU A 193 3.20 -26.02 -16.23
CA GLU A 193 2.35 -24.89 -16.61
C GLU A 193 3.15 -23.60 -16.77
N LEU A 194 4.11 -23.35 -15.87
CA LEU A 194 4.94 -22.14 -15.93
C LEU A 194 5.94 -22.16 -17.07
N GLU A 195 6.57 -23.31 -17.33
CA GLU A 195 7.46 -23.50 -18.48
C GLU A 195 6.71 -23.22 -19.79
N GLU A 196 5.61 -23.94 -20.02
CA GLU A 196 4.78 -23.82 -21.23
C GLU A 196 4.25 -22.39 -21.41
N PHE A 197 3.77 -21.76 -20.33
CA PHE A 197 3.23 -20.40 -20.41
C PHE A 197 4.32 -19.35 -20.63
N SER A 198 5.49 -19.50 -20.01
CA SER A 198 6.60 -18.54 -20.17
C SER A 198 7.16 -18.50 -21.59
N ASP A 199 7.13 -19.63 -22.30
CA ASP A 199 7.58 -19.76 -23.69
C ASP A 199 6.44 -19.52 -24.71
N SER A 200 5.24 -19.19 -24.25
CA SER A 200 4.09 -18.98 -25.12
C SER A 200 4.22 -17.73 -26.00
N LYS A 201 3.59 -17.81 -27.19
CA LYS A 201 3.52 -16.68 -28.13
C LYS A 201 2.84 -15.45 -27.50
N GLU A 202 1.79 -15.66 -26.71
CA GLU A 202 1.05 -14.58 -26.06
C GLU A 202 1.90 -13.80 -25.04
N VAL A 203 2.76 -14.48 -24.28
CA VAL A 203 3.70 -13.82 -23.35
C VAL A 203 4.74 -13.01 -24.12
N SER A 204 5.30 -13.57 -25.20
CA SER A 204 6.26 -12.86 -26.04
C SER A 204 5.64 -11.61 -26.71
N GLU A 205 4.40 -11.71 -27.21
CA GLU A 205 3.69 -10.59 -27.82
C GLU A 205 3.35 -9.51 -26.78
N ALA A 206 2.91 -9.93 -25.58
CA ALA A 206 2.63 -9.04 -24.46
C ALA A 206 3.89 -8.28 -24.00
N HIS A 207 5.05 -8.95 -23.93
CA HIS A 207 6.34 -8.34 -23.63
C HIS A 207 6.74 -7.29 -24.66
N GLY A 208 6.64 -7.64 -25.95
CA GLY A 208 6.91 -6.71 -27.06
C GLY A 208 5.95 -5.51 -27.07
N TYR A 209 4.68 -5.72 -26.71
CA TYR A 209 3.71 -4.64 -26.58
C TYR A 209 4.03 -3.73 -25.38
N PHE A 210 4.37 -4.32 -24.23
CA PHE A 210 4.75 -3.57 -23.03
C PHE A 210 5.92 -2.64 -23.30
N SER A 211 6.97 -3.18 -23.95
CA SER A 211 8.16 -2.42 -24.34
C SER A 211 7.84 -1.21 -25.22
N LYS A 212 6.85 -1.31 -26.11
CA LYS A 212 6.51 -0.23 -27.06
C LYS A 212 5.62 0.84 -26.46
N GLN A 213 4.79 0.48 -25.47
CA GLN A 213 3.70 1.34 -25.00
C GLN A 213 3.92 1.93 -23.61
N TYR A 214 4.63 1.22 -22.74
CA TYR A 214 4.68 1.55 -21.31
C TYR A 214 6.08 1.92 -20.81
N THR A 215 7.14 1.60 -21.57
CA THR A 215 8.51 1.89 -21.15
C THR A 215 9.25 2.77 -22.16
N LYS A 216 10.13 3.64 -21.66
CA LYS A 216 11.11 4.36 -22.47
C LYS A 216 12.41 3.56 -22.66
N ALA A 217 12.72 2.72 -21.69
CA ALA A 217 13.86 1.80 -21.73
C ALA A 217 13.39 0.39 -22.11
N SER A 218 14.30 -0.40 -22.69
CA SER A 218 14.02 -1.79 -23.01
C SER A 218 13.76 -2.58 -21.73
N PRO A 219 12.64 -3.32 -21.61
CA PRO A 219 12.42 -4.22 -20.49
C PRO A 219 13.44 -5.37 -20.51
N PRO A 220 13.70 -6.03 -19.36
CA PRO A 220 14.59 -7.18 -19.31
C PRO A 220 14.06 -8.31 -20.20
N THR A 221 14.97 -9.10 -20.75
CA THR A 221 14.63 -10.33 -21.48
C THR A 221 13.92 -11.29 -20.53
N LEU A 222 12.82 -11.89 -20.99
CA LEU A 222 12.13 -12.91 -20.22
C LEU A 222 12.98 -14.20 -20.16
N PRO A 223 13.13 -14.81 -18.97
CA PRO A 223 13.85 -16.07 -18.84
C PRO A 223 13.04 -17.21 -19.45
N ARG A 224 13.73 -18.18 -20.06
CA ARG A 224 13.14 -19.47 -20.43
C ARG A 224 13.24 -20.42 -19.25
N TRP A 225 12.18 -20.52 -18.47
CA TRP A 225 12.15 -21.38 -17.30
C TRP A 225 11.91 -22.83 -17.70
N LYS A 226 12.74 -23.73 -17.18
CA LYS A 226 12.65 -25.17 -17.48
C LYS A 226 12.06 -25.95 -16.31
N ARG A 227 11.16 -26.87 -16.57
CA ARG A 227 10.53 -27.68 -15.52
C ARG A 227 11.57 -28.41 -14.65
N GLY A 228 11.31 -28.47 -13.35
CA GLY A 228 12.16 -29.13 -12.37
C GLY A 228 13.39 -28.31 -11.96
N HIS A 229 13.71 -27.22 -12.64
CA HIS A 229 14.78 -26.32 -12.24
C HIS A 229 14.30 -25.32 -11.18
N ALA A 230 15.23 -24.73 -10.44
CA ALA A 230 14.95 -23.60 -9.58
C ALA A 230 14.50 -22.39 -10.41
N LEU A 231 13.48 -21.69 -9.93
CA LEU A 231 12.95 -20.47 -10.51
C LEU A 231 13.92 -19.33 -10.26
N VAL A 232 14.61 -18.89 -11.31
CA VAL A 232 15.51 -17.73 -11.23
C VAL A 232 14.73 -16.48 -11.61
N VAL A 233 14.64 -15.54 -10.66
CA VAL A 233 14.05 -14.21 -10.85
C VAL A 233 15.14 -13.17 -10.59
N PRO A 234 15.83 -12.65 -11.61
CA PRO A 234 16.85 -11.63 -11.40
C PRO A 234 16.22 -10.30 -10.94
N PRO A 235 17.00 -9.39 -10.32
CA PRO A 235 16.50 -8.11 -9.82
C PRO A 235 15.73 -7.30 -10.87
N ALA A 236 16.26 -7.24 -12.10
CA ALA A 236 15.61 -6.54 -13.21
C ALA A 236 14.22 -7.10 -13.53
N LEU A 237 14.05 -8.44 -13.47
CA LEU A 237 12.78 -9.09 -13.71
C LEU A 237 11.80 -8.86 -12.56
N ALA A 238 12.26 -8.85 -11.31
CA ALA A 238 11.44 -8.52 -10.15
C ALA A 238 10.90 -7.07 -10.24
N ILE A 239 11.74 -6.12 -10.63
CA ILE A 239 11.34 -4.72 -10.87
C ILE A 239 10.35 -4.64 -12.04
N PHE A 240 10.61 -5.36 -13.12
CA PHE A 240 9.73 -5.42 -14.29
C PHE A 240 8.34 -5.95 -13.94
N PHE A 241 8.25 -7.04 -13.18
CA PHE A 241 6.97 -7.56 -12.68
C PHE A 241 6.23 -6.54 -11.82
N GLY A 242 6.93 -5.81 -10.94
CA GLY A 242 6.34 -4.68 -10.21
C GLY A 242 5.82 -3.57 -11.14
N ALA A 243 6.51 -3.29 -12.25
CA ALA A 243 6.06 -2.30 -13.25
C ALA A 243 4.81 -2.77 -14.02
N VAL A 244 4.72 -4.06 -14.35
CA VAL A 244 3.51 -4.64 -14.96
C VAL A 244 2.32 -4.47 -14.02
N LEU A 245 2.44 -4.89 -12.75
CA LEU A 245 1.39 -4.73 -11.73
C LEU A 245 0.95 -3.25 -11.57
N TYR A 246 1.92 -2.34 -11.60
CA TYR A 246 1.65 -0.90 -11.49
C TYR A 246 0.75 -0.37 -12.61
N GLU A 247 0.91 -0.84 -13.85
CA GLU A 247 0.06 -0.40 -14.96
C GLU A 247 -1.40 -0.81 -14.78
N PHE A 248 -1.64 -2.02 -14.26
CA PHE A 248 -2.98 -2.46 -13.88
C PHE A 248 -3.52 -1.62 -12.72
N ALA A 249 -2.71 -1.40 -11.69
CA ALA A 249 -3.12 -0.63 -10.53
C ALA A 249 -3.47 0.82 -10.88
N ARG A 250 -2.69 1.42 -11.78
CA ARG A 250 -2.87 2.80 -12.25
C ARG A 250 -4.18 2.96 -13.00
N GLU A 251 -4.50 2.07 -13.93
CA GLU A 251 -5.74 2.15 -14.68
C GLU A 251 -6.97 1.90 -13.80
N LEU A 252 -6.88 0.90 -12.91
CA LEU A 252 -7.92 0.61 -11.93
C LEU A 252 -8.16 1.80 -10.97
N ASN A 253 -7.10 2.47 -10.51
CA ASN A 253 -7.22 3.69 -9.71
C ASN A 253 -7.89 4.84 -10.49
N ILE A 254 -7.57 5.03 -11.76
CA ILE A 254 -8.22 6.05 -12.60
C ILE A 254 -9.72 5.76 -12.70
N TYR A 255 -10.08 4.49 -12.97
CA TYR A 255 -11.47 4.07 -13.03
C TYR A 255 -12.20 4.31 -11.70
N ALA A 256 -11.64 3.88 -10.57
CA ALA A 256 -12.25 4.06 -9.26
C ALA A 256 -12.36 5.53 -8.87
N SER A 257 -11.35 6.35 -9.19
CA SER A 257 -11.39 7.78 -8.94
C SER A 257 -12.53 8.47 -9.71
N ALA A 258 -12.83 8.01 -10.92
CA ALA A 258 -13.95 8.52 -11.71
C ALA A 258 -15.34 8.16 -11.13
N LYS A 259 -15.41 7.21 -10.18
CA LYS A 259 -16.64 6.84 -9.46
C LYS A 259 -16.87 7.66 -8.20
N LEU A 260 -15.93 8.53 -7.84
CA LEU A 260 -16.00 9.36 -6.65
C LEU A 260 -16.21 10.82 -7.05
N THR A 261 -17.20 11.44 -6.44
CA THR A 261 -17.45 12.88 -6.56
C THR A 261 -16.46 13.67 -5.70
N PRO A 262 -16.24 14.96 -6.01
CA PRO A 262 -15.39 15.80 -5.18
C PRO A 262 -15.78 15.81 -3.69
N LYS A 263 -17.07 15.74 -3.36
CA LYS A 263 -17.55 15.65 -1.97
C LYS A 263 -17.12 14.35 -1.29
N GLU A 264 -17.22 13.21 -1.98
CA GLU A 264 -16.79 11.91 -1.47
C GLU A 264 -15.26 11.85 -1.30
N PHE A 265 -14.50 12.56 -2.15
CA PHE A 265 -13.06 12.76 -1.95
C PHE A 265 -12.76 13.51 -0.64
N VAL A 266 -13.54 14.56 -0.28
CA VAL A 266 -13.41 15.26 1.02
C VAL A 266 -13.71 14.33 2.18
N GLU A 267 -14.78 13.54 2.08
CA GLU A 267 -15.18 12.61 3.13
C GLU A 267 -14.13 11.52 3.36
N MET A 268 -13.56 10.97 2.29
CA MET A 268 -12.43 10.06 2.37
C MET A 268 -11.22 10.70 3.04
N ALA A 269 -10.91 11.95 2.69
CA ALA A 269 -9.77 12.65 3.27
C ALA A 269 -9.95 12.93 4.76
N PHE A 270 -11.13 13.41 5.13
CA PHE A 270 -11.49 13.62 6.53
C PHE A 270 -11.41 12.30 7.30
N PHE A 271 -12.05 11.23 6.81
CA PHE A 271 -12.07 9.92 7.45
C PHE A 271 -10.65 9.39 7.73
N TYR A 272 -9.81 9.26 6.71
CA TYR A 272 -8.48 8.68 6.87
C TYR A 272 -7.49 9.58 7.63
N SER A 273 -7.79 10.88 7.76
CA SER A 273 -7.00 11.81 8.58
C SER A 273 -7.35 11.77 10.08
N CYS A 274 -8.59 11.38 10.41
CA CYS A 274 -9.14 11.48 11.76
C CYS A 274 -9.32 10.13 12.46
N VAL A 275 -9.47 9.03 11.74
CA VAL A 275 -9.75 7.70 12.32
C VAL A 275 -8.46 6.96 12.68
N VAL A 276 -8.10 7.03 13.96
CA VAL A 276 -6.90 6.42 14.56
C VAL A 276 -6.79 4.92 14.26
N ASP A 277 -7.91 4.17 14.35
CA ASP A 277 -7.94 2.71 14.18
C ASP A 277 -7.49 2.25 12.79
N THR A 278 -7.60 3.12 11.78
CA THR A 278 -7.17 2.81 10.41
C THR A 278 -5.72 3.19 10.14
N HIS A 279 -5.13 4.07 10.97
CA HIS A 279 -3.80 4.66 10.74
C HIS A 279 -3.06 5.08 12.03
N PRO A 280 -2.73 4.14 12.93
CA PRO A 280 -2.10 4.49 14.21
C PRO A 280 -0.79 5.27 14.04
N GLY A 281 0.04 4.90 13.05
CA GLY A 281 1.31 5.59 12.79
C GLY A 281 1.20 7.06 12.34
N ARG A 282 0.11 7.46 11.66
CA ARG A 282 -0.10 8.85 11.22
C ARG A 282 -0.56 9.73 12.38
N THR A 283 -1.44 9.19 13.23
CA THR A 283 -1.94 9.90 14.41
C THR A 283 -0.90 10.03 15.52
N ILE A 284 0.11 9.15 15.55
CA ILE A 284 1.25 9.21 16.48
C ILE A 284 2.29 10.24 16.02
N ARG A 285 2.54 10.40 14.71
CA ARG A 285 3.57 11.31 14.18
C ARG A 285 3.14 12.79 14.13
N MET A 286 1.84 13.06 13.98
CA MET A 286 1.31 14.42 13.87
C MET A 286 0.37 14.73 15.06
N ASN A 287 0.76 15.73 15.86
CA ASN A 287 0.04 16.12 17.07
C ASN A 287 -1.21 16.98 16.80
N ASP A 288 -1.25 17.72 15.69
CA ASP A 288 -2.40 18.53 15.29
C ASP A 288 -3.13 17.95 14.05
N THR A 289 -4.45 18.16 14.00
CA THR A 289 -5.32 17.60 12.95
C THR A 289 -5.06 18.23 11.59
N GLU A 290 -4.69 19.51 11.55
CA GLU A 290 -4.35 20.17 10.31
C GLU A 290 -3.15 19.51 9.64
N GLY A 291 -2.10 19.19 10.39
CA GLY A 291 -0.93 18.43 9.96
C GLY A 291 -1.28 17.03 9.47
N ARG A 292 -2.24 16.34 10.11
CA ARG A 292 -2.71 15.02 9.66
C ARG A 292 -3.42 15.11 8.30
N ILE A 293 -4.32 16.08 8.15
CA ILE A 293 -5.02 16.33 6.88
C ILE A 293 -4.01 16.78 5.81
N ARG A 294 -3.02 17.61 6.17
CA ARG A 294 -1.96 18.10 5.26
C ARG A 294 -1.15 16.93 4.74
N ASN A 295 -0.66 16.09 5.63
CA ASN A 295 0.12 14.92 5.28
C ASN A 295 -0.70 13.89 4.48
N TYR A 296 -1.97 13.68 4.84
CA TYR A 296 -2.83 12.79 4.09
C TYR A 296 -3.07 13.28 2.65
N LEU A 297 -3.37 14.57 2.48
CA LEU A 297 -3.65 15.14 1.17
C LEU A 297 -2.38 15.30 0.31
N SER A 298 -1.21 15.60 0.91
CA SER A 298 0.06 15.59 0.17
C SER A 298 0.40 14.19 -0.35
N GLU A 299 0.19 13.16 0.48
CA GLU A 299 0.38 11.76 0.10
C GLU A 299 -0.62 11.29 -0.98
N ARG A 300 -1.90 11.63 -0.83
CA ARG A 300 -2.98 11.20 -1.74
C ARG A 300 -2.84 11.73 -3.16
N TYR A 301 -2.21 12.87 -3.34
CA TYR A 301 -2.06 13.49 -4.64
C TYR A 301 -0.61 13.54 -5.13
N LEU A 302 0.32 12.88 -4.41
CA LEU A 302 1.74 12.85 -4.74
C LEU A 302 2.32 14.28 -4.93
N PHE A 303 1.88 15.23 -4.10
CA PHE A 303 2.39 16.59 -4.09
C PHE A 303 3.71 16.61 -3.31
N GLY A 304 4.79 16.10 -3.91
CA GLY A 304 6.12 16.05 -3.30
C GLY A 304 6.76 17.42 -3.01
N ASP A 305 6.05 18.53 -3.23
CA ASP A 305 6.53 19.88 -2.94
C ASP A 305 5.49 20.67 -2.13
N ALA A 306 5.89 21.17 -0.96
CA ALA A 306 5.04 21.98 -0.07
C ALA A 306 4.47 23.24 -0.75
N ASN A 307 5.12 23.73 -1.81
CA ASN A 307 4.67 24.89 -2.59
C ASN A 307 3.51 24.56 -3.55
N ALA A 308 3.34 23.29 -3.95
CA ALA A 308 2.23 22.82 -4.79
C ALA A 308 0.94 22.54 -4.00
N VAL A 309 0.98 22.66 -2.66
CA VAL A 309 -0.23 22.59 -1.79
C VAL A 309 -1.22 23.72 -2.14
N ASN A 310 -0.73 24.82 -2.69
CA ASN A 310 -1.56 25.90 -3.20
C ASN A 310 -2.32 25.52 -4.49
N ASP A 311 -1.94 24.45 -5.19
CA ASP A 311 -2.53 24.03 -6.47
C ASP A 311 -3.66 22.99 -6.32
N VAL A 312 -3.94 22.51 -5.10
CA VAL A 312 -5.13 21.67 -4.81
C VAL A 312 -6.40 22.53 -4.68
N GLN A 313 -6.48 23.58 -5.48
CA GLN A 313 -7.62 24.47 -5.65
C GLN A 313 -8.67 23.81 -6.55
N VAL A 314 -9.17 22.64 -6.15
CA VAL A 314 -10.49 22.23 -6.62
C VAL A 314 -11.48 23.03 -5.77
N PHE A 315 -11.96 24.14 -6.32
CA PHE A 315 -13.00 24.95 -5.71
C PHE A 315 -14.28 24.10 -5.64
N LEU A 316 -14.61 23.65 -4.43
CA LEU A 316 -15.96 23.21 -4.12
C LEU A 316 -16.82 24.44 -3.88
N LYS A 317 -17.93 24.52 -4.61
CA LYS A 317 -19.08 25.35 -4.23
C LYS A 317 -19.90 24.59 -3.19
N ASP A 318 -19.33 24.35 -2.01
CA ASP A 318 -20.09 23.82 -0.89
C ASP A 318 -20.50 25.02 -0.01
N PRO A 319 -21.79 25.21 0.34
CA PRO A 319 -22.19 26.27 1.24
C PRO A 319 -21.61 26.00 2.65
N ILE A 320 -20.50 26.66 2.97
CA ILE A 320 -19.97 26.67 4.34
C ILE A 320 -20.89 27.56 5.17
N ALA A 321 -21.44 27.02 6.26
CA ALA A 321 -22.19 27.80 7.22
C ALA A 321 -21.21 28.74 7.97
N GLY A 322 -21.24 30.02 7.64
CA GLY A 322 -20.60 31.04 8.47
C GLY A 322 -21.40 31.26 9.76
N GLU A 323 -20.78 31.84 10.79
CA GLU A 323 -21.42 32.19 12.06
C GLU A 323 -22.60 33.18 11.91
N HIS A 324 -22.82 33.73 10.71
CA HIS A 324 -23.94 34.62 10.38
C HIS A 324 -24.62 34.24 9.04
N GLY A 325 -25.19 33.04 8.98
CA GLY A 325 -26.01 32.58 7.84
C GLY A 325 -25.21 31.88 6.73
N LYS A 326 -25.93 31.12 5.90
CA LYS A 326 -25.37 30.31 4.79
C LYS A 326 -24.79 31.22 3.69
N LYS A 327 -23.57 31.70 3.87
CA LYS A 327 -22.82 32.39 2.81
C LYS A 327 -22.14 31.34 1.95
N VAL A 328 -22.48 31.26 0.66
CA VAL A 328 -21.81 30.37 -0.29
C VAL A 328 -20.41 30.94 -0.53
N ILE A 329 -19.41 30.42 0.17
CA ILE A 329 -18.01 30.79 -0.03
C ILE A 329 -17.40 29.73 -0.94
N GLU A 330 -16.87 30.13 -2.10
CA GLU A 330 -16.05 29.25 -2.92
C GLU A 330 -14.82 28.83 -2.11
N SER A 331 -14.70 27.53 -1.81
CA SER A 331 -13.71 27.01 -0.88
C SER A 331 -13.06 25.76 -1.46
N THR A 332 -11.82 25.47 -1.09
CA THR A 332 -11.13 24.29 -1.62
C THR A 332 -11.54 23.02 -0.87
N LEU A 333 -11.42 21.84 -1.50
CA LEU A 333 -11.60 20.53 -0.84
C LEU A 333 -10.87 20.45 0.52
N TRP A 334 -9.68 21.03 0.55
CA TRP A 334 -8.82 21.23 1.73
C TRP A 334 -9.52 21.98 2.87
N LYS A 335 -10.05 23.17 2.58
CA LYS A 335 -10.70 24.03 3.58
C LYS A 335 -12.02 23.45 4.07
N VAL A 336 -12.76 22.73 3.22
CA VAL A 336 -14.01 22.05 3.60
C VAL A 336 -13.74 20.87 4.55
N ALA A 337 -12.69 20.07 4.31
CA ALA A 337 -12.31 19.00 5.24
C ALA A 337 -11.94 19.56 6.63
N LEU A 338 -11.19 20.66 6.65
CA LEU A 338 -10.80 21.34 7.90
C LEU A 338 -12.00 21.96 8.64
N SER A 339 -12.93 22.60 7.93
CA SER A 339 -14.10 23.22 8.56
C SER A 339 -14.99 22.17 9.23
N ARG A 340 -15.20 21.01 8.58
CA ARG A 340 -15.93 19.88 9.18
C ARG A 340 -15.27 19.36 10.46
N HIS A 341 -13.94 19.38 10.54
CA HIS A 341 -13.25 19.04 11.79
C HIS A 341 -13.50 20.08 12.88
N ALA A 342 -13.43 21.38 12.55
CA ALA A 342 -13.71 22.43 13.53
C ALA A 342 -15.15 22.32 14.09
N GLU A 343 -16.12 21.96 13.23
CA GLU A 343 -17.49 21.66 13.63
C GLU A 343 -17.58 20.43 14.55
N LEU A 344 -16.88 19.34 14.21
CA LEU A 344 -16.81 18.14 15.07
C LEU A 344 -16.24 18.48 16.46
N VAL A 345 -15.15 19.25 16.54
CA VAL A 345 -14.55 19.67 17.82
C VAL A 345 -15.49 20.58 18.61
N LYS A 346 -16.22 21.49 17.94
CA LYS A 346 -17.25 22.32 18.59
C LYS A 346 -18.37 21.44 19.17
N TYR A 347 -18.82 20.45 18.41
CA TYR A 347 -19.85 19.49 18.84
C TYR A 347 -19.37 18.61 20.01
N GLU A 348 -18.15 18.08 19.94
CA GLU A 348 -17.55 17.31 21.04
C GLU A 348 -17.43 18.15 22.30
N LYS A 349 -16.95 19.40 22.21
CA LYS A 349 -16.88 20.31 23.37
C LYS A 349 -18.24 20.65 23.97
N ALA A 350 -19.27 20.77 23.14
CA ALA A 350 -20.63 21.04 23.60
C ALA A 350 -21.28 19.82 24.28
N ASN A 351 -20.88 18.60 23.90
CA ASN A 351 -21.46 17.34 24.38
C ASN A 351 -20.55 16.55 25.34
N LEU A 352 -19.36 17.07 25.65
CA LEU A 352 -18.54 16.54 26.73
C LEU A 352 -19.31 16.74 28.06
N PRO A 353 -19.47 15.69 28.88
CA PRO A 353 -20.01 15.87 30.22
C PRO A 353 -19.17 16.92 30.95
N PRO A 354 -19.79 17.82 31.74
CA PRO A 354 -19.06 18.84 32.48
C PRO A 354 -17.94 18.14 33.26
N ASN A 355 -16.71 18.64 33.10
CA ASN A 355 -15.55 18.12 33.82
C ASN A 355 -15.96 17.92 35.29
N PRO A 356 -15.80 16.72 35.87
CA PRO A 356 -15.96 16.58 37.30
C PRO A 356 -15.02 17.61 37.94
N PRO A 357 -15.49 18.37 38.95
CA PRO A 357 -14.74 19.47 39.53
C PRO A 357 -13.33 18.99 39.86
N ASN A 358 -12.34 19.77 39.43
CA ASN A 358 -10.92 19.53 39.66
C ASN A 358 -10.72 18.90 41.04
N LYS A 359 -10.35 17.60 41.07
CA LYS A 359 -9.88 17.00 42.32
C LYS A 359 -8.68 17.84 42.76
N PRO A 360 -8.64 18.27 44.03
CA PRO A 360 -7.57 19.13 44.52
C PRO A 360 -6.23 18.46 44.24
N LYS A 361 -5.27 19.25 43.75
CA LYS A 361 -3.86 18.87 43.56
C LYS A 361 -3.44 17.96 44.70
N ARG A 362 -3.24 16.68 44.41
CA ARG A 362 -2.70 15.73 45.38
C ARG A 362 -1.33 16.28 45.77
N ALA A 363 -1.22 16.73 47.02
CA ALA A 363 0.02 17.24 47.58
C ALA A 363 1.14 16.23 47.31
N ARG A 364 2.28 16.73 46.83
CA ARG A 364 3.57 16.01 46.85
C ARG A 364 3.76 15.46 48.27
N ARG A 365 3.65 14.14 48.44
CA ARG A 365 4.28 13.47 49.58
C ARG A 365 5.70 13.12 49.15
N SER A 366 6.63 13.83 49.77
CA SER A 366 8.05 13.55 49.84
C SER A 366 8.30 12.13 50.37
N ALA A 367 9.38 11.54 49.91
CA ALA A 367 9.93 10.27 50.36
C ALA A 367 10.23 10.26 51.86
N ALA A 368 9.94 9.13 52.53
CA ALA A 368 10.78 8.46 53.54
C ALA A 368 10.00 7.30 54.16
N ASP A 369 10.72 6.18 54.36
CA ASP A 369 10.42 5.08 55.32
C ASP A 369 9.20 4.18 55.02
N THR A 370 9.25 2.84 55.10
CA THR A 370 10.23 1.90 55.68
C THR A 370 9.88 0.49 55.19
N THR A 371 10.91 -0.33 54.98
CA THR A 371 11.02 -1.79 55.22
C THR A 371 9.91 -2.77 54.80
N GLN A 372 10.33 -3.68 53.90
CA GLN A 372 9.91 -5.09 53.75
C GLN A 372 9.69 -5.83 55.10
N PRO A 373 8.86 -6.90 55.16
CA PRO A 373 9.30 -8.23 54.69
C PRO A 373 8.28 -9.10 53.94
N LYS A 374 8.88 -10.03 53.19
CA LYS A 374 8.33 -11.22 52.51
C LYS A 374 7.69 -12.22 53.49
N PRO A 375 6.89 -13.16 52.96
CA PRO A 375 7.42 -14.49 52.61
C PRO A 375 7.67 -14.69 51.11
#